data_AF-A0A935VAE2-F1
#
_entry.id   AF-A0A935VAE2-F1
#
_cell.length_a   1.000
_cell.length_b   1.000
_cell.length_c   1.000
_cell.angle_alpha   90.00
_cell.angle_beta   90.00
_cell.angle_gamma   90.00
#
_symmetry.space_group_name_H-M   'P 1'
#
loop_
_entity.id
_entity.type
_entity.pdbx_description
1 polymer ?
#
loop_
_entity_poly.entity_id
_entity_poly.type
_entity_poly.pdbx_seq_one_letter_code
_entity_poly.pdbx_strand_id
1 'polypeptide(L)'
;MRWLGITLVLAVLPAGCASTKPAARAFPDVVVESWEMADVLSMNQRIDAAVAEGTAWPTSPLSATVELLGGDAETRTVSLFVEGAGEGADVTTVVIVRDGFFNDSVRGDWHRIVYRRGADGTWRVAEARRATRCWRGHHLESYSAQLCP
;
A
#
# COMPACT_ATOMS: atom_id res chain seq x y z
N MET A 1 -27.27 65.98 -38.30
CA MET A 1 -28.10 65.36 -37.26
C MET A 1 -27.68 63.91 -37.09
N ARG A 2 -27.32 63.54 -35.85
CA ARG A 2 -27.10 62.18 -35.30
C ARG A 2 -25.90 61.36 -35.78
N TRP A 3 -24.79 61.52 -35.05
CA TRP A 3 -23.72 60.54 -34.87
C TRP A 3 -24.22 59.39 -33.98
N LEU A 4 -24.12 58.13 -34.41
CA LEU A 4 -24.29 56.95 -33.55
C LEU A 4 -22.90 56.51 -33.06
N GLY A 5 -22.64 56.64 -31.77
CA GLY A 5 -21.48 56.04 -31.11
C GLY A 5 -21.72 54.55 -30.86
N ILE A 6 -20.77 53.71 -31.31
CA ILE A 6 -20.72 52.28 -31.03
C ILE A 6 -19.82 52.09 -29.81
N THR A 7 -20.40 51.69 -28.68
CA THR A 7 -19.65 51.33 -27.48
C THR A 7 -19.40 49.82 -27.49
N LEU A 8 -18.15 49.43 -27.79
CA LEU A 8 -17.69 48.05 -27.74
C LEU A 8 -17.39 47.67 -26.28
N VAL A 9 -18.17 46.77 -25.69
CA VAL A 9 -17.90 46.23 -24.35
C VAL A 9 -17.03 44.98 -24.50
N LEU A 10 -15.74 45.10 -24.17
CA LEU A 10 -14.84 43.95 -24.02
C LEU A 10 -15.17 43.23 -22.71
N ALA A 11 -15.74 42.03 -22.80
CA ALA A 11 -15.87 41.13 -21.66
C ALA A 11 -14.55 40.38 -21.45
N VAL A 12 -13.82 40.73 -20.39
CA VAL A 12 -12.64 39.99 -19.92
C VAL A 12 -13.12 38.79 -19.11
N LEU A 13 -12.97 37.58 -19.65
CA LEU A 13 -13.21 36.34 -18.93
C LEU A 13 -11.95 36.00 -18.10
N PRO A 14 -12.05 35.86 -16.77
CA PRO A 14 -10.93 35.36 -15.98
C PRO A 14 -10.74 33.86 -16.28
N ALA A 15 -9.60 33.51 -16.87
CA ALA A 15 -9.14 32.13 -16.99
C ALA A 15 -8.81 31.61 -15.58
N GLY A 16 -9.77 30.95 -14.94
CA GLY A 16 -9.54 30.20 -13.72
C GLY A 16 -8.71 28.97 -14.02
N CYS A 17 -7.40 29.02 -13.69
CA CYS A 17 -6.58 27.82 -13.60
C CYS A 17 -7.09 26.95 -12.45
N ALA A 18 -8.02 26.04 -12.73
CA ALA A 18 -8.38 24.98 -11.81
C ALA A 18 -7.22 23.97 -11.77
N SER A 19 -6.32 24.14 -10.80
CA SER A 19 -5.33 23.12 -10.45
C SER A 19 -6.06 21.98 -9.71
N THR A 20 -6.69 21.08 -10.45
CA THR A 20 -7.15 19.80 -9.90
C THR A 20 -5.91 19.00 -9.49
N LYS A 21 -5.59 18.99 -8.19
CA LYS A 21 -4.71 17.96 -7.63
C LYS A 21 -5.30 16.60 -8.06
N PRO A 22 -4.53 15.72 -8.73
CA PRO A 22 -5.02 14.38 -8.97
C PRO A 22 -5.39 13.78 -7.61
N ALA A 23 -6.62 13.27 -7.50
CA ALA A 23 -6.98 12.45 -6.36
C ALA A 23 -5.98 11.29 -6.32
N ALA A 24 -5.21 11.18 -5.25
CA ALA A 24 -4.31 10.06 -5.05
C ALA A 24 -5.16 8.79 -5.17
N ARG A 25 -4.89 7.96 -6.19
CA ARG A 25 -5.51 6.64 -6.29
C ARG A 25 -5.15 5.87 -5.03
N ALA A 26 -6.12 5.19 -4.42
CA ALA A 26 -5.83 4.18 -3.42
C ALA A 26 -4.93 3.13 -4.09
N PHE A 27 -3.73 2.95 -3.55
CA PHE A 27 -2.76 1.99 -4.07
C PHE A 27 -2.57 0.90 -3.02
N PRO A 28 -2.84 -0.37 -3.35
CA PRO A 28 -3.52 -0.87 -4.55
C PRO A 28 -5.03 -0.55 -4.57
N ASP A 29 -5.68 -0.73 -5.73
CA ASP A 29 -7.12 -0.53 -5.93
C ASP A 29 -7.95 -1.66 -5.29
N VAL A 30 -7.88 -1.74 -3.96
CA VAL A 30 -8.65 -2.66 -3.13
C VAL A 30 -9.32 -1.87 -2.01
N VAL A 31 -10.53 -2.30 -1.62
CA VAL A 31 -11.26 -1.66 -0.53
C VAL A 31 -10.78 -2.23 0.80
N VAL A 32 -10.17 -1.39 1.64
CA VAL A 32 -9.78 -1.73 3.02
C VAL A 32 -10.62 -0.88 3.96
N GLU A 33 -11.64 -1.48 4.59
CA GLU A 33 -12.56 -0.78 5.49
C GLU A 33 -11.94 -0.51 6.86
N SER A 34 -11.17 -1.48 7.36
CA SER A 34 -10.44 -1.37 8.62
C SER A 34 -9.21 -2.26 8.60
N TRP A 35 -8.28 -2.01 9.50
CA TRP A 35 -7.03 -2.76 9.65
C TRP A 35 -6.59 -2.76 11.10
N GLU A 36 -5.72 -3.70 11.42
CA GLU A 36 -5.03 -3.76 12.71
C GLU A 36 -3.50 -3.76 12.51
N MET A 37 -2.77 -3.48 13.58
CA MET A 37 -1.31 -3.53 13.55
C MET A 37 -0.83 -4.98 13.49
N ALA A 38 0.09 -5.27 12.58
CA ALA A 38 0.84 -6.51 12.59
C ALA A 38 2.01 -6.43 13.56
N ASP A 39 2.60 -7.58 13.90
CA ASP A 39 3.70 -7.66 14.86
C ASP A 39 5.03 -7.19 14.24
N VAL A 40 5.25 -5.88 14.29
CA VAL A 40 6.48 -5.22 13.82
C VAL A 40 7.72 -5.71 14.57
N LEU A 41 7.59 -6.01 15.87
CA LEU A 41 8.72 -6.47 16.68
C LEU A 41 9.20 -7.83 16.19
N SER A 42 8.29 -8.80 16.01
CA SER A 42 8.63 -10.11 15.49
C SER A 42 9.21 -10.04 14.07
N MET A 43 8.66 -9.19 13.21
CA MET A 43 9.20 -8.97 11.86
C MET A 43 10.65 -8.48 11.89
N ASN A 44 10.94 -7.47 12.72
CA ASN A 44 12.29 -6.93 12.83
C ASN A 44 13.27 -7.91 13.50
N GLN A 45 12.82 -8.72 14.47
CA GLN A 45 13.66 -9.79 15.03
C GLN A 45 14.11 -10.79 13.95
N ARG A 46 13.22 -11.15 13.02
CA ARG A 46 13.55 -12.02 11.88
C ARG A 46 14.51 -11.35 10.90
N ILE A 47 14.31 -10.06 10.62
CA ILE A 47 15.23 -9.25 9.80
C ILE A 47 16.62 -9.22 10.45
N ASP A 48 16.71 -8.91 11.74
CA ASP A 48 17.99 -8.76 12.43
C ASP A 48 18.75 -10.09 12.50
N ALA A 49 18.05 -11.22 12.71
CA ALA A 49 18.64 -12.56 12.61
C ALA A 49 19.21 -12.82 11.21
N ALA A 50 18.44 -12.51 10.17
CA ALA A 50 18.85 -12.67 8.78
C ALA A 50 20.03 -11.77 8.37
N VAL A 51 20.12 -10.56 8.94
CA VAL A 51 21.28 -9.68 8.79
C VAL A 51 22.50 -10.29 9.48
N ALA A 52 22.35 -10.82 10.70
CA ALA A 52 23.44 -11.47 11.43
C ALA A 52 23.96 -12.73 10.71
N GLU A 53 23.08 -13.45 10.01
CA GLU A 53 23.41 -14.60 9.17
C GLU A 53 24.02 -14.23 7.81
N GLY A 54 24.05 -12.94 7.45
CA GLY A 54 24.60 -12.47 6.18
C GLY A 54 23.73 -12.79 4.96
N THR A 55 22.43 -13.00 5.16
CA THR A 55 21.50 -13.26 4.06
C THR A 55 21.22 -12.00 3.23
N ALA A 56 20.84 -12.18 1.97
CA ALA A 56 20.63 -11.05 1.05
C ALA A 56 19.26 -10.39 1.17
N TRP A 57 18.24 -11.10 1.64
CA TRP A 57 16.86 -10.63 1.58
C TRP A 57 16.55 -9.34 2.37
N PRO A 58 17.23 -9.01 3.49
CA PRO A 58 17.02 -7.74 4.19
C PRO A 58 17.45 -6.50 3.38
N THR A 59 18.19 -6.66 2.29
CA THR A 59 18.67 -5.54 1.45
C THR A 59 17.60 -4.97 0.51
N SER A 60 16.45 -5.64 0.40
CA SER A 60 15.34 -5.29 -0.49
C SER A 60 14.01 -5.34 0.27
N PRO A 61 13.21 -4.25 0.30
CA PRO A 61 11.89 -4.26 0.93
C PRO A 61 10.96 -5.32 0.34
N LEU A 62 11.06 -5.56 -0.97
CA LEU A 62 10.26 -6.56 -1.67
C LEU A 62 10.64 -7.97 -1.23
N SER A 63 11.94 -8.28 -1.21
CA SER A 63 12.44 -9.59 -0.76
C SER A 63 12.10 -9.82 0.71
N ALA A 64 12.28 -8.81 1.56
CA ALA A 64 11.87 -8.86 2.95
C ALA A 64 10.36 -9.11 3.13
N THR A 65 9.51 -8.51 2.30
CA THR A 65 8.06 -8.77 2.34
C THR A 65 7.75 -10.23 2.01
N VAL A 66 8.40 -10.78 0.98
CA VAL A 66 8.22 -12.18 0.58
C VAL A 66 8.70 -13.13 1.67
N GLU A 67 9.86 -12.90 2.28
CA GLU A 67 10.36 -13.76 3.37
C GLU A 67 9.49 -13.66 4.63
N LEU A 68 9.03 -12.45 4.97
CA LEU A 68 8.23 -12.24 6.17
C LEU A 68 6.83 -12.84 6.04
N LEU A 69 6.18 -12.68 4.88
CA LEU A 69 4.75 -12.97 4.69
C LEU A 69 4.44 -14.03 3.65
N GLY A 70 5.39 -14.40 2.79
CA GLY A 70 5.18 -15.30 1.66
C GLY A 70 5.06 -16.79 1.99
N GLY A 71 5.02 -17.16 3.28
CA GLY A 71 4.99 -18.55 3.76
C GLY A 71 3.84 -19.42 3.21
N ASP A 72 3.74 -20.63 3.74
CA ASP A 72 3.07 -21.82 3.15
C ASP A 72 1.54 -21.76 2.96
N ALA A 73 0.91 -20.59 3.12
CA ALA A 73 -0.51 -20.45 2.84
C ALA A 73 -0.75 -20.55 1.33
N GLU A 74 -1.19 -21.73 0.89
CA GLU A 74 -1.63 -21.94 -0.49
C GLU A 74 -2.71 -20.91 -0.84
N THR A 75 -2.40 -20.08 -1.84
CA THR A 75 -3.24 -18.99 -2.29
C THR A 75 -3.26 -18.98 -3.81
N ARG A 76 -4.39 -18.58 -4.39
CA ARG A 76 -4.54 -18.56 -5.85
C ARG A 76 -3.82 -17.38 -6.47
N THR A 77 -3.78 -16.25 -5.78
CA THR A 77 -3.19 -15.01 -6.29
C THR A 77 -2.36 -14.32 -5.22
N VAL A 78 -1.17 -13.86 -5.61
CA VAL A 78 -0.34 -12.94 -4.83
C VAL A 78 -0.06 -11.73 -5.69
N SER A 79 -0.38 -10.54 -5.20
CA SER A 79 -0.04 -9.26 -5.83
C SER A 79 0.85 -8.46 -4.89
N LEU A 80 1.96 -7.94 -5.43
CA LEU A 80 2.92 -7.12 -4.71
C LEU A 80 3.02 -5.75 -5.36
N PHE A 81 2.92 -4.73 -4.53
CA PHE A 81 2.87 -3.35 -4.93
C PHE A 81 3.91 -2.57 -4.14
N VAL A 82 4.70 -1.73 -4.81
CA VAL A 82 5.80 -1.00 -4.18
C VAL A 82 5.68 0.49 -4.50
N GLU A 83 5.74 1.32 -3.46
CA GLU A 83 5.80 2.78 -3.57
C GLU A 83 7.05 3.34 -2.89
N GLY A 84 7.59 4.42 -3.45
CA GLY A 84 8.77 5.08 -2.89
C GLY A 84 10.07 4.28 -3.09
N ALA A 85 10.07 3.25 -3.94
CA ALA A 85 11.29 2.59 -4.37
C ALA A 85 12.03 3.44 -5.42
N GLY A 86 13.35 3.58 -5.25
CA GLY A 86 14.22 4.34 -6.14
C GLY A 86 15.66 4.38 -5.63
N GLU A 87 16.58 4.89 -6.44
CA GLU A 87 17.96 5.11 -6.01
C GLU A 87 18.00 6.10 -4.83
N GLY A 88 18.66 5.71 -3.74
CA GLY A 88 18.75 6.55 -2.53
C GLY A 88 17.47 6.65 -1.71
N ALA A 89 16.45 5.81 -1.96
CA ALA A 89 15.26 5.80 -1.12
C ALA A 89 15.58 5.35 0.32
N ASP A 90 15.14 6.14 1.30
CA ASP A 90 15.25 5.83 2.73
C ASP A 90 13.96 5.26 3.32
N VAL A 91 12.84 5.41 2.61
CA VAL A 91 11.52 4.91 2.99
C VAL A 91 10.88 4.23 1.79
N THR A 92 10.31 3.06 1.99
CA THR A 92 9.59 2.34 0.93
C THR A 92 8.35 1.70 1.54
N THR A 93 7.22 1.78 0.83
CA THR A 93 6.01 1.06 1.23
C THR A 93 5.82 -0.13 0.31
N VAL A 94 5.60 -1.30 0.89
CA VAL A 94 5.21 -2.50 0.16
C VAL A 94 3.81 -2.89 0.60
N VAL A 95 2.92 -3.15 -0.35
CA VAL A 95 1.62 -3.76 -0.10
C VAL A 95 1.61 -5.13 -0.75
N ILE A 96 1.27 -6.15 0.05
CA ILE A 96 1.00 -7.50 -0.44
C ILE A 96 -0.49 -7.79 -0.28
N VAL A 97 -1.09 -8.31 -1.35
CA VAL A 97 -2.48 -8.76 -1.39
C VAL A 97 -2.48 -10.21 -1.81
N ARG A 98 -3.00 -11.09 -0.95
CA ARG A 98 -3.22 -12.50 -1.25
C ARG A 98 -4.70 -12.78 -1.29
N ASP A 99 -5.15 -13.50 -2.30
CA ASP A 99 -6.57 -13.82 -2.48
C ASP A 99 -6.78 -15.26 -2.96
N GLY A 100 -7.87 -15.86 -2.48
CA GLY A 100 -8.23 -17.23 -2.76
C GLY A 100 -7.48 -18.27 -1.92
N PHE A 101 -7.28 -17.99 -0.63
CA PHE A 101 -6.87 -19.01 0.34
C PHE A 101 -7.85 -20.18 0.35
N PHE A 102 -7.32 -21.39 0.54
CA PHE A 102 -8.11 -22.62 0.64
C PHE A 102 -8.69 -22.86 2.04
N ASN A 103 -8.46 -21.95 2.98
CA ASN A 103 -9.10 -21.91 4.28
C ASN A 103 -10.63 -21.67 4.11
N ASP A 104 -11.46 -22.28 4.94
CA ASP A 104 -12.92 -22.25 4.84
C ASP A 104 -13.57 -20.93 5.28
N SER A 105 -12.83 -20.11 6.02
CA SER A 105 -13.31 -18.86 6.65
C SER A 105 -12.64 -17.63 6.05
N VAL A 106 -11.30 -17.64 5.96
CA VAL A 106 -10.51 -16.53 5.39
C VAL A 106 -10.28 -16.76 3.91
N ARG A 107 -10.75 -15.82 3.09
CA ARG A 107 -10.55 -15.82 1.64
C ARG A 107 -9.21 -15.25 1.23
N GLY A 108 -8.74 -14.22 1.92
CA GLY A 108 -7.51 -13.54 1.56
C GLY A 108 -7.04 -12.59 2.64
N ASP A 109 -5.85 -12.04 2.45
CA ASP A 109 -5.31 -11.01 3.32
C ASP A 109 -4.63 -9.88 2.54
N TRP A 110 -4.53 -8.76 3.24
CA TRP A 110 -3.91 -7.54 2.80
C TRP A 110 -2.93 -7.12 3.88
N HIS A 111 -1.71 -6.79 3.49
CA HIS A 111 -0.73 -6.19 4.38
C HIS A 111 -0.10 -4.96 3.73
N ARG A 112 0.02 -3.88 4.50
CA ARG A 112 0.80 -2.69 4.11
C ARG A 112 1.96 -2.52 5.09
N ILE A 113 3.18 -2.55 4.55
CA ILE A 113 4.41 -2.47 5.31
C ILE A 113 5.18 -1.24 4.89
N VAL A 114 5.54 -0.40 5.85
CA VAL A 114 6.45 0.73 5.67
C VAL A 114 7.82 0.30 6.15
N TYR A 115 8.79 0.33 5.26
CA TYR A 115 10.19 0.05 5.54
C TYR A 115 10.99 1.34 5.65
N ARG A 116 12.03 1.32 6.50
CA ARG A 116 13.07 2.33 6.57
C ARG A 116 14.44 1.70 6.36
N ARG A 117 15.28 2.35 5.56
CA ARG A 117 16.66 1.93 5.31
C ARG A 117 17.53 2.27 6.53
N GLY A 118 18.27 1.28 7.01
CA GLY A 118 19.30 1.45 8.04
C GLY A 118 20.63 1.90 7.44
N ALA A 119 21.53 2.39 8.30
CA ALA A 119 22.88 2.81 7.90
C ALA A 119 23.76 1.66 7.38
N ASP A 120 23.43 0.42 7.74
CA ASP A 120 24.04 -0.81 7.21
C ASP A 120 23.50 -1.21 5.82
N GLY A 121 22.59 -0.43 5.25
CA GLY A 121 22.01 -0.66 3.94
C GLY A 121 20.88 -1.69 3.90
N THR A 122 20.43 -2.20 5.06
CA THR A 122 19.32 -3.16 5.14
C THR A 122 18.04 -2.51 5.69
N TRP A 123 16.88 -3.09 5.40
CA TRP A 123 15.57 -2.46 5.62
C TRP A 123 14.86 -3.02 6.84
N ARG A 124 14.36 -2.15 7.72
CA ARG A 124 13.55 -2.52 8.90
C ARG A 124 12.12 -2.07 8.71
N VAL A 125 11.19 -2.82 9.28
CA VAL A 125 9.78 -2.48 9.34
C VAL A 125 9.60 -1.35 10.35
N ALA A 126 9.14 -0.19 9.87
CA ALA A 126 8.73 0.93 10.71
C ALA A 126 7.25 0.82 11.10
N GLU A 127 6.43 0.26 10.22
CA GLU A 127 5.00 0.08 10.44
C GLU A 127 4.50 -1.10 9.61
N ALA A 128 3.61 -1.93 10.15
CA ALA A 128 2.93 -2.96 9.40
C ALA A 128 1.45 -3.03 9.80
N ARG A 129 0.58 -3.01 8.81
CA ARG A 129 -0.88 -3.14 8.97
C ARG A 129 -1.34 -4.41 8.28
N ARG A 130 -2.39 -5.03 8.81
CA ARG A 130 -3.05 -6.18 8.20
C ARG A 130 -4.57 -6.07 8.23
N ALA A 131 -5.20 -6.73 7.28
CA ALA A 131 -6.65 -6.90 7.19
C ALA A 131 -6.96 -8.20 6.43
N THR A 132 -8.11 -8.81 6.69
CA THR A 132 -8.55 -10.05 6.05
C THR A 132 -9.82 -9.85 5.25
N ARG A 133 -10.00 -10.67 4.23
CA ARG A 133 -11.22 -10.79 3.43
C ARG A 133 -11.84 -12.16 3.71
N CYS A 134 -13.16 -12.22 3.86
CA CYS A 134 -13.85 -13.45 4.26
C CYS A 134 -14.51 -14.15 3.07
N TRP A 135 -14.67 -15.48 3.18
CA TRP A 135 -15.49 -16.24 2.23
C TRP A 135 -16.99 -16.08 2.48
N ARG A 136 -17.37 -15.77 3.72
CA ARG A 136 -18.76 -15.76 4.21
C ARG A 136 -18.99 -14.59 5.15
N GLY A 137 -20.25 -14.24 5.34
CA GLY A 137 -20.66 -13.16 6.24
C GLY A 137 -20.37 -11.78 5.66
N HIS A 138 -19.68 -10.95 6.43
CA HIS A 138 -19.31 -9.59 6.05
C HIS A 138 -17.95 -9.57 5.32
N HIS A 139 -17.58 -8.43 4.72
CA HIS A 139 -16.27 -8.25 4.07
C HIS A 139 -15.98 -9.23 2.92
N LEU A 140 -17.02 -9.51 2.12
CA LEU A 140 -16.92 -10.38 0.95
C LEU A 140 -16.16 -9.71 -0.20
N GLU A 141 -16.24 -8.38 -0.31
CA GLU A 141 -15.64 -7.56 -1.37
C GLU A 141 -14.65 -6.51 -0.83
N SER A 142 -14.30 -6.61 0.45
CA SER A 142 -13.43 -5.66 1.15
C SER A 142 -12.55 -6.39 2.17
N TYR A 143 -11.48 -5.72 2.58
CA TYR A 143 -10.60 -6.17 3.65
C TYR A 143 -10.94 -5.44 4.95
N SER A 144 -10.90 -6.15 6.07
CA SER A 144 -11.25 -5.63 7.39
C SER A 144 -10.42 -6.27 8.49
N ALA A 145 -10.28 -5.60 9.63
CA ALA A 145 -9.72 -6.18 10.85
C ALA A 145 -10.71 -7.11 11.58
N GLN A 146 -11.97 -7.12 11.14
CA GLN A 146 -12.99 -7.98 11.74
C GLN A 146 -12.73 -9.45 11.41
N LEU A 147 -12.91 -10.30 12.41
CA LEU A 147 -12.76 -11.75 12.25
C LEU A 147 -13.77 -12.30 11.25
N CYS A 148 -13.31 -13.25 10.43
CA CYS A 148 -14.22 -14.02 9.59
C CYS A 148 -15.05 -14.97 10.47
N PRO A 149 -16.36 -15.08 10.19
CA PRO A 149 -17.27 -15.94 10.93
C PRO A 149 -17.02 -17.43 10.68
#